data_AF-A0A1F6QJ29-F1
#
_entry.id   AF-A0A1F6QJ29-F1
#
_cell.length_a   1.000
_cell.length_b   1.000
_cell.length_c   1.000
_cell.angle_alpha   90.00
_cell.angle_beta   90.00
_cell.angle_gamma   90.00
#
_symmetry.space_group_name_H-M   'P 1'
#
loop_
_entity.id
_entity.type
_entity.pdbx_description
1 polymer ?
#
loop_
_entity_poly.entity_id
_entity_poly.type
_entity_poly.pdbx_seq_one_letter_code
_entity_poly.pdbx_strand_id
1 'polypeptide(L)'
;MQETSIKKYFGDDHKCLDELFINFRKYKHQDFSKAKEFFKDFKMRLQRHIVWEEQILFPVFEKKTGMTQSGPTQVMRIEHKQIGECLELLHKKVRTQDTNSDKEEEILLSVLSNHNLKEENILYPTIDSMITDEERAEVFNQMNKLPEESYKKCCCQ
;
A
#
# COMPACT_ATOMS: atom_id res chain seq x y z
N MET A 1 -21.48 -14.55 3.48
CA MET A 1 -20.08 -14.35 3.07
C MET A 1 -19.26 -14.36 4.33
N GLN A 2 -18.14 -15.10 4.41
CA GLN A 2 -17.28 -15.04 5.60
C GLN A 2 -16.86 -13.58 5.82
N GLU A 3 -17.15 -13.05 7.01
CA GLU A 3 -16.74 -11.73 7.44
C GLU A 3 -15.20 -11.70 7.47
N THR A 4 -14.60 -11.09 6.45
CA THR A 4 -13.15 -10.91 6.39
C THR A 4 -12.79 -9.74 7.30
N SER A 5 -11.88 -9.93 8.24
CA SER A 5 -11.41 -8.85 9.12
C SER A 5 -10.56 -7.85 8.32
N ILE A 6 -10.41 -6.61 8.81
CA ILE A 6 -9.52 -5.61 8.21
C ILE A 6 -8.10 -6.18 8.12
N LYS A 7 -7.60 -6.73 9.24
CA LYS A 7 -6.26 -7.33 9.29
C LYS A 7 -6.08 -8.39 8.22
N LYS A 8 -7.06 -9.29 8.05
CA LYS A 8 -6.96 -10.35 7.05
C LYS A 8 -6.94 -9.79 5.63
N TYR A 9 -7.85 -8.86 5.32
CA TYR A 9 -7.95 -8.30 3.98
C TYR A 9 -6.68 -7.55 3.57
N PHE A 10 -6.23 -6.61 4.39
CA PHE A 10 -5.05 -5.78 4.09
C PHE A 10 -3.75 -6.60 4.11
N GLY A 11 -3.61 -7.56 5.03
CA GLY A 11 -2.47 -8.48 5.03
C GLY A 11 -2.43 -9.41 3.80
N ASP A 12 -3.58 -9.80 3.25
CA ASP A 12 -3.62 -10.54 1.99
C ASP A 12 -3.30 -9.64 0.77
N ASP A 13 -3.65 -8.34 0.81
CA ASP A 13 -3.24 -7.35 -0.19
C ASP A 13 -1.72 -7.08 -0.13
N HIS A 14 -1.11 -7.04 1.06
CA HIS A 14 0.35 -6.98 1.24
C HIS A 14 1.06 -8.16 0.57
N LYS A 15 0.59 -9.39 0.78
CA LYS A 15 1.16 -10.57 0.10
C LYS A 15 1.06 -10.46 -1.43
N CYS A 16 -0.06 -9.96 -1.94
CA CYS A 16 -0.21 -9.74 -3.38
C CYS A 16 0.79 -8.70 -3.91
N LEU A 17 1.07 -7.65 -3.15
CA LEU A 17 2.07 -6.64 -3.49
C LEU A 17 3.49 -7.23 -3.47
N ASP A 18 3.82 -8.03 -2.46
CA ASP A 18 5.10 -8.73 -2.35
C ASP A 18 5.33 -9.65 -3.56
N GLU A 19 4.33 -10.44 -3.95
CA GLU A 19 4.42 -11.33 -5.12
C GLU A 19 4.69 -10.56 -6.43
N LEU A 20 4.05 -9.40 -6.63
CA LEU A 20 4.31 -8.56 -7.79
C LEU A 20 5.75 -8.03 -7.78
N PHE A 21 6.23 -7.58 -6.63
CA PHE A 21 7.59 -7.04 -6.50
C PHE A 21 8.65 -8.14 -6.67
N ILE A 22 8.45 -9.32 -6.09
CA ILE A 22 9.31 -10.49 -6.30
C ILE A 22 9.40 -10.83 -7.79
N ASN A 23 8.28 -10.83 -8.51
CA ASN A 23 8.28 -11.08 -9.94
C ASN A 23 9.00 -9.97 -10.72
N PHE A 24 8.83 -8.70 -10.37
CA PHE A 24 9.63 -7.61 -10.96
C PHE A 24 11.14 -7.89 -10.82
N ARG A 25 11.61 -8.19 -9.61
CA ARG A 25 13.03 -8.50 -9.33
C ARG A 25 13.53 -9.72 -10.08
N LYS A 26 12.69 -10.76 -10.19
CA LYS A 26 13.02 -11.99 -10.93
C LYS A 26 13.23 -11.74 -12.42
N TYR A 27 12.36 -10.95 -13.04
CA TYR A 27 12.37 -10.76 -14.49
C TYR A 27 13.28 -9.62 -14.95
N LYS A 28 13.69 -8.69 -14.09
CA LYS A 28 14.42 -7.47 -14.52
C LYS A 28 15.69 -7.73 -15.34
N HIS A 29 16.38 -8.85 -15.13
CA HIS A 29 17.56 -9.26 -15.93
C HIS A 29 17.27 -10.30 -17.01
N GLN A 30 16.06 -10.88 -17.05
CA GLN A 30 15.68 -11.96 -17.98
C GLN A 30 14.77 -11.46 -19.10
N ASP A 31 13.76 -10.68 -18.74
CA ASP A 31 12.75 -10.09 -19.61
C ASP A 31 12.29 -8.78 -18.98
N PHE A 32 12.93 -7.68 -19.37
CA PHE A 32 12.64 -6.37 -18.79
C PHE A 32 11.23 -5.90 -19.12
N SER A 33 10.69 -6.26 -20.29
CA SER A 33 9.32 -5.89 -20.66
C SER A 33 8.32 -6.51 -19.68
N LYS A 34 8.52 -7.78 -19.34
CA LYS A 34 7.69 -8.47 -18.34
C LYS A 34 7.91 -7.91 -16.93
N ALA A 35 9.15 -7.60 -16.55
CA ALA A 35 9.45 -6.95 -15.27
C ALA A 35 8.71 -5.61 -15.14
N LYS A 36 8.71 -4.79 -16.20
CA LYS A 36 8.03 -3.50 -16.24
C LYS A 36 6.52 -3.63 -15.99
N GLU A 37 5.86 -4.64 -16.56
CA GLU A 37 4.43 -4.88 -16.29
C GLU A 37 4.18 -5.25 -14.82
N PHE A 38 5.00 -6.13 -14.22
CA PHE A 38 4.91 -6.42 -12.78
C PHE A 38 5.12 -5.18 -11.91
N PHE A 39 6.10 -4.33 -12.25
CA PHE A 39 6.33 -3.09 -11.52
C PHE A 39 5.17 -2.10 -11.66
N LYS A 40 4.59 -1.98 -12.85
CA LYS A 40 3.42 -1.12 -13.09
C LYS A 40 2.23 -1.56 -12.25
N ASP A 41 1.96 -2.87 -12.21
CA ASP A 41 0.88 -3.43 -11.41
C ASP A 41 1.14 -3.25 -9.91
N PHE A 42 2.37 -3.50 -9.46
CA PHE A 42 2.80 -3.24 -8.08
C PHE A 42 2.59 -1.78 -7.69
N LYS A 43 3.12 -0.83 -8.48
CA LYS A 43 3.01 0.61 -8.22
C LYS A 43 1.56 1.05 -8.13
N MET A 44 0.73 0.65 -9.09
CA MET A 44 -0.69 1.00 -9.12
C MET A 44 -1.43 0.45 -7.89
N ARG A 45 -1.20 -0.82 -7.53
CA ARG A 45 -1.88 -1.45 -6.39
C ARG A 45 -1.42 -0.87 -5.05
N LEU A 46 -0.14 -0.57 -4.89
CA LEU A 46 0.38 0.06 -3.68
C LEU A 46 -0.16 1.47 -3.51
N GLN A 47 -0.28 2.24 -4.59
CA GLN A 47 -0.93 3.55 -4.55
C GLN A 47 -2.42 3.46 -4.16
N ARG A 48 -3.14 2.47 -4.69
CA ARG A 48 -4.53 2.19 -4.29
C ARG A 48 -4.63 1.81 -2.82
N HIS A 49 -3.74 0.94 -2.35
CA HIS A 49 -3.65 0.50 -0.96
C HIS A 49 -3.53 1.70 -0.02
N ILE A 50 -2.52 2.55 -0.23
CA ILE A 50 -2.30 3.77 0.55
C ILE A 50 -3.53 4.69 0.54
N VAL A 51 -4.21 4.82 -0.61
CA VAL A 51 -5.43 5.63 -0.72
C VAL A 51 -6.59 5.03 0.10
N TRP A 52 -6.77 3.71 0.09
CA TRP A 52 -7.76 3.06 0.96
C TRP A 52 -7.48 3.34 2.42
N GLU A 53 -6.22 3.27 2.82
CA GLU A 53 -5.84 3.54 4.21
C GLU A 53 -6.08 5.00 4.58
N GLU A 54 -5.56 5.94 3.82
CA GLU A 54 -5.62 7.36 4.17
C GLU A 54 -7.03 7.94 4.09
N GLN A 55 -7.85 7.51 3.14
CA GLN A 55 -9.17 8.10 2.88
C GLN A 55 -10.31 7.35 3.56
N ILE A 56 -10.12 6.08 3.94
CA ILE A 56 -11.18 5.25 4.49
C ILE A 56 -10.79 4.72 5.87
N LEU A 57 -9.66 4.01 5.96
CA LEU A 57 -9.33 3.28 7.18
C LEU A 57 -8.86 4.20 8.33
N PHE A 58 -7.97 5.15 8.05
CA PHE A 58 -7.46 6.08 9.04
C PHE A 58 -8.56 7.00 9.60
N PRO A 59 -9.48 7.56 8.80
CA PRO A 59 -10.64 8.29 9.33
C PRO A 59 -11.50 7.48 10.31
N VAL A 60 -11.66 6.17 10.09
CA VAL A 60 -12.39 5.31 11.03
C VAL A 60 -11.66 5.20 12.36
N PHE A 61 -10.34 4.93 12.33
CA PHE A 61 -9.51 4.90 13.54
C PHE A 61 -9.55 6.24 14.29
N GLU A 62 -9.37 7.34 13.57
CA GLU A 62 -9.33 8.70 14.11
C GLU A 62 -10.66 9.11 14.75
N LYS A 63 -11.79 8.73 14.14
CA LYS A 63 -13.12 8.98 14.71
C LYS A 63 -13.36 8.19 16.00
N LYS A 64 -12.83 6.96 16.11
CA LYS A 64 -12.99 6.10 17.28
C LYS A 64 -12.12 6.53 18.46
N THR A 65 -10.92 7.03 18.17
CA THR A 65 -9.90 7.34 19.19
C THR A 65 -9.79 8.83 19.52
N GLY A 66 -10.26 9.71 18.63
CA GLY A 66 -10.05 11.15 18.71
C GLY A 66 -8.64 11.61 18.34
N MET A 67 -7.76 10.68 17.95
CA MET A 67 -6.33 10.93 17.66
C MET A 67 -6.11 11.41 16.22
N THR A 68 -6.42 12.67 15.91
CA THR A 68 -6.37 13.20 14.53
C THR A 68 -5.05 13.89 14.16
N GLN A 69 -4.36 14.50 15.14
CA GLN A 69 -3.13 15.29 14.90
C GLN A 69 -1.88 14.68 15.53
N SER A 70 -2.04 13.60 16.30
CA SER A 70 -0.98 12.83 16.93
C SER A 70 -1.44 11.38 17.01
N GLY A 71 -0.53 10.42 16.86
CA GLY A 71 -0.85 9.00 16.94
C GLY A 71 -0.38 8.18 15.73
N PRO A 72 -0.80 6.90 15.67
CA PRO A 72 -0.25 5.95 14.71
C PRO A 72 -0.54 6.32 13.26
N THR A 73 -1.73 6.86 12.94
CA THR A 73 -2.10 7.24 11.56
C THR A 73 -1.24 8.39 11.03
N GLN A 74 -0.80 9.32 11.89
CA GLN A 74 0.12 10.38 11.48
C GLN A 74 1.52 9.84 11.15
N VAL A 75 2.00 8.85 11.90
CA VAL A 75 3.26 8.17 11.59
C VAL A 75 3.16 7.42 10.27
N MET A 76 2.05 6.70 10.03
CA MET A 76 1.82 5.99 8.77
C MET A 76 1.84 6.95 7.56
N ARG A 77 1.16 8.10 7.64
CA ARG A 77 1.19 9.11 6.55
C ARG A 77 2.59 9.66 6.24
N ILE A 78 3.44 9.81 7.27
CA ILE A 78 4.84 10.22 7.06
C ILE A 78 5.59 9.13 6.29
N GLU A 79 5.36 7.86 6.63
CA GLU A 79 5.98 6.73 5.94
C GLU A 79 5.41 6.51 4.54
N HIS A 80 4.12 6.72 4.31
CA HIS A 80 3.52 6.71 2.97
C HIS A 80 4.20 7.72 2.05
N LYS A 81 4.54 8.91 2.57
CA LYS A 81 5.31 9.90 1.81
C LYS A 81 6.70 9.36 1.45
N GLN A 82 7.40 8.73 2.38
CA GLN A 82 8.71 8.11 2.14
C GLN A 82 8.63 6.96 1.12
N ILE A 83 7.59 6.12 1.23
CA ILE A 83 7.29 5.05 0.26
C ILE A 83 7.07 5.65 -1.13
N GLY A 84 6.28 6.73 -1.23
CA GLY A 84 6.06 7.45 -2.48
C GLY A 84 7.35 8.01 -3.10
N GLU A 85 8.24 8.58 -2.29
CA GLU A 85 9.55 9.07 -2.74
C GLU A 85 10.43 7.92 -3.26
N CYS A 86 10.47 6.78 -2.56
CA CYS A 86 11.20 5.58 -3.00
C CYS A 86 10.63 5.01 -4.30
N LEU A 87 9.30 4.94 -4.41
CA LEU A 87 8.61 4.49 -5.62
C LEU A 87 8.94 5.36 -6.83
N GLU A 88 9.05 6.68 -6.68
CA GLU A 88 9.40 7.55 -7.80
C GLU A 88 10.86 7.40 -8.23
N LEU A 89 11.79 7.12 -7.31
CA LEU A 89 13.17 6.79 -7.67
C LEU A 89 13.24 5.49 -8.48
N LEU A 90 12.56 4.44 -8.01
CA LEU A 90 12.51 3.16 -8.72
C LEU A 90 11.75 3.26 -10.04
N HIS A 91 10.67 4.03 -10.10
CA HIS A 91 9.92 4.27 -11.34
C HIS A 91 10.78 4.95 -12.41
N LYS A 92 11.65 5.90 -12.04
CA LYS A 92 12.61 6.50 -12.98
C LYS A 92 13.55 5.46 -13.59
N LYS A 93 14.10 4.55 -12.76
CA LYS A 93 14.94 3.42 -13.21
C LYS A 93 14.19 2.52 -14.18
N VAL A 94 12.95 2.17 -13.84
CA VAL A 94 12.11 1.31 -14.70
C VAL A 94 11.79 1.98 -16.04
N ARG A 95 11.55 3.30 -16.03
CA ARG A 95 11.27 4.09 -17.24
C ARG A 95 12.46 4.12 -18.19
N THR A 96 13.69 4.20 -17.67
CA THR A 96 14.93 4.20 -18.46
C THR A 96 15.47 2.79 -18.75
N GLN A 97 14.72 1.75 -18.39
CA GLN A 97 15.15 0.35 -18.47
C GLN A 97 16.48 0.06 -17.74
N ASP A 98 16.75 0.79 -16.66
CA ASP A 98 17.95 0.59 -15.86
C ASP A 98 17.76 -0.58 -14.90
N THR A 99 18.42 -1.70 -15.21
CA THR A 99 18.38 -2.91 -14.39
C THR A 99 19.19 -2.78 -13.09
N ASN A 100 20.04 -1.76 -12.96
CA ASN A 100 20.82 -1.49 -11.75
C ASN A 100 19.99 -0.66 -10.76
N SER A 101 18.96 -1.31 -10.21
CA SER A 101 17.99 -0.73 -9.27
C SER A 101 17.97 -1.43 -7.91
N ASP A 102 18.89 -2.36 -7.65
CA ASP A 102 18.96 -3.12 -6.39
C ASP A 102 18.98 -2.22 -5.14
N LYS A 103 19.72 -1.11 -5.20
CA LYS A 103 19.79 -0.18 -4.07
C LYS A 103 18.43 0.47 -3.78
N GLU A 104 17.75 0.97 -4.80
CA GLU A 104 16.43 1.58 -4.67
C GLU A 104 15.37 0.54 -4.22
N GLU A 105 15.47 -0.70 -4.72
CA GLU A 105 14.63 -1.82 -4.30
C GLU A 105 14.80 -2.13 -2.81
N GLU A 106 16.03 -2.27 -2.32
CA GLU A 106 16.30 -2.59 -0.91
C GLU A 106 15.86 -1.46 0.03
N ILE A 107 16.02 -0.19 -0.38
CA ILE A 107 15.51 0.94 0.40
C ILE A 107 13.98 0.87 0.50
N LEU A 108 13.28 0.66 -0.63
CA LEU A 108 11.83 0.55 -0.64
C LEU A 108 11.34 -0.62 0.23
N LEU A 109 11.98 -1.80 0.11
CA LEU A 109 11.65 -2.98 0.91
C LEU A 109 11.87 -2.75 2.40
N SER A 110 12.94 -2.06 2.79
CA SER A 110 13.19 -1.73 4.19
C SER A 110 12.11 -0.82 4.78
N VAL A 111 11.65 0.17 4.02
CA VAL A 111 10.58 1.07 4.48
C VAL A 111 9.25 0.32 4.58
N LEU A 112 8.88 -0.43 3.53
CA LEU A 112 7.65 -1.22 3.50
C LEU A 112 7.62 -2.27 4.62
N SER A 113 8.71 -3.01 4.85
CA SER A 113 8.76 -4.03 5.90
C SER A 113 8.48 -3.45 7.30
N ASN A 114 9.11 -2.32 7.64
CA ASN A 114 8.86 -1.65 8.92
C ASN A 114 7.45 -1.07 9.03
N HIS A 115 6.95 -0.53 7.92
CA HIS A 115 5.61 0.03 7.81
C HIS A 115 4.53 -1.05 8.01
N ASN A 116 4.55 -2.09 7.19
CA ASN A 116 3.60 -3.21 7.21
C ASN A 116 3.60 -3.91 8.58
N LEU A 117 4.76 -4.04 9.25
CA LEU A 117 4.84 -4.62 10.60
C LEU A 117 3.99 -3.86 11.62
N LYS A 118 3.95 -2.53 11.54
CA LYS A 118 3.13 -1.72 12.46
C LYS A 118 1.65 -1.84 12.12
N GLU A 119 1.33 -1.92 10.85
CA GLU A 119 -0.06 -2.06 10.43
C GLU A 119 -0.64 -3.41 10.82
N GLU A 120 0.04 -4.49 10.46
CA GLU A 120 -0.44 -5.86 10.68
C GLU A 120 -0.45 -6.27 12.17
N ASN A 121 0.48 -5.74 12.97
CA ASN A 121 0.58 -6.12 14.39
C ASN A 121 -0.08 -5.13 15.35
N ILE A 122 -0.29 -3.88 14.93
CA ILE A 122 -0.82 -2.83 15.81
C ILE A 122 -2.09 -2.24 15.20
N LEU A 123 -2.00 -1.59 14.04
CA LEU A 123 -3.10 -0.75 13.54
C LEU A 123 -4.34 -1.57 13.15
N TYR A 124 -4.21 -2.55 12.26
CA TYR A 124 -5.35 -3.33 11.81
C TYR A 124 -6.01 -4.15 12.92
N PRO A 125 -5.27 -4.87 13.80
CA PRO A 125 -5.89 -5.55 14.95
C PRO A 125 -6.64 -4.58 15.87
N THR A 126 -6.08 -3.38 16.08
CA THR A 126 -6.73 -2.35 16.90
C THR A 126 -8.04 -1.90 16.27
N ILE A 127 -8.04 -1.62 14.96
CA ILE A 127 -9.26 -1.22 14.24
C ILE A 127 -10.30 -2.34 14.29
N ASP A 128 -9.90 -3.59 14.00
CA ASP A 128 -10.80 -4.75 14.07
C ASP A 128 -11.48 -4.88 15.44
N SER A 129 -10.80 -4.53 16.53
CA SER A 129 -11.36 -4.55 17.90
C SER A 129 -12.30 -3.39 18.24
N MET A 130 -12.24 -2.28 17.48
CA MET A 130 -12.98 -1.03 17.76
C MET A 130 -14.25 -0.84 16.93
N ILE A 131 -14.37 -1.58 15.82
CA ILE A 131 -15.47 -1.42 14.86
C ILE A 131 -16.47 -2.58 14.95
N THR A 132 -17.75 -2.28 14.71
CA THR A 132 -18.79 -3.32 14.57
C THR A 132 -18.73 -3.97 13.19
N ASP A 133 -19.46 -5.06 13.00
CA ASP A 133 -19.54 -5.74 11.70
C ASP A 133 -20.22 -4.87 10.64
N GLU A 134 -21.18 -4.02 11.02
CA GLU A 134 -21.79 -3.04 10.11
C GLU A 134 -20.81 -1.95 9.68
N GLU A 135 -20.01 -1.42 10.61
CA GLU A 135 -18.96 -0.45 10.30
C GLU A 135 -17.88 -1.07 9.40
N ARG A 136 -17.52 -2.33 9.65
CA ARG A 136 -16.59 -3.09 8.81
C ARG A 136 -17.14 -3.30 7.40
N ALA A 137 -18.40 -3.68 7.26
CA ALA A 137 -19.06 -3.81 5.97
C ALA A 137 -19.06 -2.49 5.19
N GLU A 138 -19.27 -1.36 5.88
CA GLU A 138 -19.25 -0.05 5.26
C GLU A 138 -17.84 0.38 4.80
N VAL A 139 -16.79 0.04 5.56
CA VAL A 139 -15.40 0.23 5.10
C VAL A 139 -15.16 -0.46 3.76
N PHE A 140 -15.51 -1.74 3.64
CA PHE A 140 -15.34 -2.47 2.38
C PHE A 140 -16.24 -1.94 1.25
N ASN A 141 -17.45 -1.49 1.57
CA ASN A 141 -18.33 -0.84 0.61
C ASN A 141 -17.71 0.44 0.03
N GLN A 142 -17.10 1.27 0.88
CA GLN A 142 -16.40 2.48 0.45
C GLN A 142 -15.18 2.16 -0.41
N MET A 143 -14.40 1.14 -0.04
CA MET A 143 -13.24 0.69 -0.83
C MET A 143 -13.64 0.27 -2.25
N ASN A 144 -14.76 -0.44 -2.40
CA ASN A 144 -15.28 -0.88 -3.70
C ASN A 144 -15.85 0.26 -4.56
N LYS A 145 -16.32 1.34 -3.92
CA LYS A 145 -16.88 2.51 -4.61
C LYS A 145 -15.83 3.55 -4.97
N LEU A 146 -14.60 3.40 -4.49
CA LEU A 146 -13.54 4.38 -4.70
C LEU A 146 -13.11 4.36 -6.19
N PRO A 147 -13.27 5.47 -6.93
CA PRO A 147 -13.01 5.51 -8.37
C PRO A 147 -11.51 5.29 -8.66
N GLU A 148 -11.20 4.69 -9.81
CA GLU A 148 -9.80 4.37 -10.16
C GLU A 148 -8.92 5.63 -10.29
N GLU A 149 -9.54 6.75 -10.66
CA GLU A 149 -8.93 8.07 -10.76
C GLU A 149 -8.34 8.56 -9.42
N SER A 150 -8.87 8.09 -8.28
CA SER A 150 -8.40 8.48 -6.95
C SER A 150 -6.98 8.01 -6.65
N TYR A 151 -6.52 6.93 -7.31
CA TYR A 151 -5.18 6.38 -7.13
C TYR A 151 -4.36 6.35 -8.43
N LYS A 152 -4.99 6.54 -9.60
CA LYS A 152 -4.32 6.85 -10.85
C LYS A 152 -4.00 8.35 -10.94
N LYS A 153 -3.13 8.86 -10.06
CA LYS A 153 -2.53 10.19 -10.32
C LYS A 153 -1.63 10.06 -11.56
N CYS A 154 -2.22 10.46 -12.68
CA CYS A 154 -1.68 10.59 -14.04
C CYS A 154 -0.18 10.29 -14.18
N CYS A 155 0.16 9.11 -14.72
CA CYS A 155 1.51 8.76 -15.21
C CYS A 155 1.92 9.55 -16.47
N CYS A 156 1.33 10.73 -16.70
CA CYS A 156 1.55 11.56 -17.89
C CYS A 156 2.08 12.94 -17.48
N GLN A 157 3.34 13.00 -17.06
CA GLN A 157 4.25 14.14 -17.30
C GLN A 157 5.67 13.61 -17.53
#